data_AF-A0A924TSR2-F1
#
_entry.id   AF-A0A924TSR2-F1
#
_cell.length_a   1.000
_cell.length_b   1.000
_cell.length_c   1.000
_cell.angle_alpha   90.00
_cell.angle_beta   90.00
_cell.angle_gamma   90.00
#
_symmetry.space_group_name_H-M   'P 1'
#
loop_
_entity.id
_entity.type
_entity.pdbx_description
1 polymer ?
#
loop_
_entity_poly.entity_id
_entity_poly.type
_entity_poly.pdbx_seq_one_letter_code
_entity_poly.pdbx_strand_id
1 'polypeptide(L)'
;ELPRTTTGPLSVAGVSLGVLSASDETISSGGVSQRTLTPGLSDGSLGGFGQTGTDPLAVQLIVPPASISFCLSQCGVTLVSTRTGSRVTFANTPLTGGAVINGTVDIGTTSGTLTSSDSGSFRPVNSTVSSSNAVRKFTFSVLGTDAQAGLSLMTVSVRNGAAISAQATVGIASQVLSCFETASFLAPACAGITLAADGRSVTFANTSLRGGPVGQPARDVVFNGSVVAKGE
;
A
#
# COMPACT_ATOMS: atom_id res chain seq x y z
N GLU A 1 -4.46 -8.14 -12.69
CA GLU A 1 -3.18 -7.50 -12.33
C GLU A 1 -3.42 -6.03 -12.00
N LEU A 2 -2.80 -5.53 -10.94
CA LEU A 2 -2.80 -4.09 -10.63
C LEU A 2 -1.97 -3.35 -11.69
N PRO A 3 -2.24 -2.07 -11.97
CA PRO A 3 -1.36 -1.29 -12.82
C PRO A 3 0.06 -1.28 -12.24
N ARG A 4 1.02 -1.62 -13.11
CA ARG A 4 2.46 -1.66 -12.82
C ARG A 4 2.90 -0.30 -12.27
N THR A 5 3.14 -0.21 -10.97
CA THR A 5 3.58 1.06 -10.35
C THR A 5 4.83 0.91 -9.49
N THR A 6 5.33 -0.31 -9.31
CA THR A 6 6.74 -0.52 -9.05
C THR A 6 7.47 -0.37 -10.37
N THR A 7 7.93 0.85 -10.65
CA THR A 7 8.59 1.19 -11.90
C THR A 7 10.07 1.34 -11.68
N GLY A 8 10.84 0.69 -12.54
CA GLY A 8 12.28 0.68 -12.43
C GLY A 8 12.88 -0.42 -13.28
N PRO A 9 13.78 -0.12 -14.24
CA PRO A 9 14.58 -1.17 -14.85
C PRO A 9 15.53 -1.68 -13.77
N LEU A 10 15.34 -2.93 -13.35
CA LEU A 10 16.40 -3.68 -12.71
C LEU A 10 17.15 -4.44 -13.80
N SER A 11 18.45 -4.59 -13.63
CA SER A 11 19.21 -5.57 -14.38
C SER A 11 19.91 -6.51 -13.43
N VAL A 12 19.76 -7.81 -13.67
CA VAL A 12 20.41 -8.89 -12.92
C VAL A 12 21.35 -9.60 -13.89
N ALA A 13 22.65 -9.61 -13.58
CA ALA A 13 23.69 -10.18 -14.43
C ALA A 13 23.62 -9.68 -15.90
N GLY A 14 23.25 -8.41 -16.10
CA GLY A 14 23.11 -7.78 -17.41
C GLY A 14 21.76 -7.97 -18.11
N VAL A 15 20.85 -8.78 -17.57
CA VAL A 15 19.49 -8.97 -18.10
C VAL A 15 18.55 -7.98 -17.48
N SER A 16 17.85 -7.17 -18.29
CA SER A 16 16.83 -6.25 -17.78
C SER A 16 15.56 -7.01 -17.39
N LEU A 17 15.14 -6.83 -16.14
CA LEU A 17 13.96 -7.41 -15.54
C LEU A 17 13.02 -6.29 -15.09
N GLY A 18 11.74 -6.47 -15.35
CA GLY A 18 10.70 -5.61 -14.80
C GLY A 18 10.40 -6.02 -13.37
N VAL A 19 10.21 -5.04 -12.49
CA VAL A 19 9.65 -5.32 -11.16
C VAL A 19 8.13 -5.46 -11.31
N LEU A 20 7.63 -6.67 -11.05
CA LEU A 20 6.21 -7.00 -11.11
C LEU A 20 5.51 -6.70 -9.80
N SER A 21 6.22 -6.88 -8.69
CA SER A 21 5.68 -6.53 -7.38
C SER A 21 6.73 -6.03 -6.40
N ALA A 22 6.33 -5.33 -5.33
CA ALA A 22 7.20 -5.02 -4.20
C ALA A 22 6.44 -4.84 -2.87
N SER A 23 6.87 -5.52 -1.82
CA SER A 23 6.44 -5.22 -0.44
C SER A 23 7.49 -4.34 0.26
N ASP A 24 7.06 -3.37 1.06
CA ASP A 24 7.92 -2.57 1.93
C ASP A 24 7.39 -2.64 3.36
N GLU A 25 8.13 -3.30 4.22
CA GLU A 25 7.74 -3.56 5.60
C GLU A 25 8.78 -2.96 6.52
N THR A 26 8.33 -2.16 7.49
CA THR A 26 9.18 -1.64 8.56
C THR A 26 8.62 -2.12 9.89
N ILE A 27 9.39 -2.92 10.61
CA ILE A 27 9.07 -3.46 11.92
C ILE A 27 9.98 -2.79 12.94
N SER A 28 9.40 -2.07 13.90
CA SER A 28 10.16 -1.48 15.00
C SER A 28 9.93 -2.28 16.28
N SER A 29 11.00 -2.85 16.83
CA SER A 29 10.99 -3.68 18.04
C SER A 29 12.12 -3.23 18.97
N GLY A 30 11.79 -2.87 20.22
CA GLY A 30 12.80 -2.53 21.23
C GLY A 30 13.73 -1.37 20.87
N GLY A 31 13.28 -0.41 20.04
CA GLY A 31 14.09 0.71 19.56
C GLY A 31 14.92 0.42 18.30
N VAL A 32 14.92 -0.81 17.80
CA VAL A 32 15.56 -1.21 16.54
C VAL A 32 14.49 -1.29 15.46
N SER A 33 14.73 -0.63 14.33
CA SER A 33 13.86 -0.71 13.15
C SER A 33 14.46 -1.68 12.14
N GLN A 34 13.73 -2.73 11.78
CA GLN A 34 14.06 -3.59 10.66
C GLN A 34 13.18 -3.20 9.48
N ARG A 35 13.81 -2.93 8.34
CA ARG A 35 13.11 -2.66 7.09
C ARG A 35 13.41 -3.73 6.07
N THR A 36 12.37 -4.37 5.55
CA THR A 36 12.48 -5.41 4.54
C THR A 36 11.74 -4.97 3.29
N LEU A 37 12.35 -5.21 2.14
CA LEU A 37 11.66 -5.12 0.86
C LEU A 37 11.81 -6.38 0.05
N THR A 38 10.74 -6.77 -0.64
CA THR A 38 10.76 -7.98 -1.47
C THR A 38 10.17 -7.70 -2.86
N PRO A 39 10.99 -7.32 -3.85
CA PRO A 39 10.51 -7.14 -5.21
C PRO A 39 10.38 -8.47 -5.94
N GLY A 40 9.21 -8.74 -6.54
CA GLY A 40 9.02 -9.81 -7.50
C GLY A 40 9.44 -9.34 -8.90
N LEU A 41 10.24 -10.15 -9.59
CA LEU A 41 10.79 -9.83 -10.90
C LEU A 41 10.06 -10.56 -12.03
N SER A 42 10.17 -10.06 -13.26
CA SER A 42 9.46 -10.59 -14.44
C SER A 42 9.85 -12.00 -14.87
N ASP A 43 10.99 -12.49 -14.40
CA ASP A 43 11.46 -13.87 -14.56
C ASP A 43 10.99 -14.81 -13.43
N GLY A 44 10.19 -14.31 -12.48
CA GLY A 44 9.74 -15.04 -11.30
C GLY A 44 10.74 -15.02 -10.13
N SER A 45 11.89 -14.37 -10.28
CA SER A 45 12.86 -14.19 -9.20
C SER A 45 12.31 -13.27 -8.12
N LEU A 46 12.73 -13.48 -6.88
CA LEU A 46 12.44 -12.59 -5.74
C LEU A 46 13.72 -11.90 -5.32
N GLY A 47 13.77 -10.57 -5.43
CA GLY A 47 14.73 -9.78 -4.69
C GLY A 47 14.28 -9.64 -3.24
N GLY A 48 15.23 -9.52 -2.33
CA GLY A 48 15.02 -9.18 -0.94
C GLY A 48 16.07 -8.15 -0.55
N PHE A 49 15.70 -7.13 0.23
CA PHE A 49 16.70 -6.37 0.95
C PHE A 49 16.26 -6.09 2.37
N GLY A 50 17.24 -6.05 3.26
CA GLY A 50 17.06 -5.86 4.68
C GLY A 50 17.96 -4.75 5.18
N GLN A 51 17.41 -3.86 5.99
CA GLN A 51 18.16 -2.93 6.83
C GLN A 51 17.76 -3.13 8.28
N THR A 52 18.75 -3.16 9.17
CA THR A 52 18.53 -3.15 10.62
C THR A 52 19.12 -1.85 11.17
N GLY A 53 18.30 -0.98 11.76
CA GLY A 53 18.72 0.33 12.23
C GLY A 53 19.40 1.15 11.14
N THR A 54 20.65 1.57 11.38
CA THR A 54 21.49 2.28 10.41
C THR A 54 22.52 1.39 9.73
N ASP A 55 22.42 0.06 9.90
CA ASP A 55 23.36 -0.88 9.31
C ASP A 55 23.32 -0.81 7.78
N PRO A 56 24.43 -1.19 7.10
CA PRO A 56 24.45 -1.31 5.65
C PRO A 56 23.34 -2.25 5.15
N LEU A 57 22.72 -1.88 4.04
CA LEU A 57 21.69 -2.69 3.39
C LEU A 57 22.28 -4.04 2.96
N ALA A 58 21.61 -5.12 3.38
CA ALA A 58 21.83 -6.46 2.84
C ALA A 58 20.90 -6.71 1.66
N VAL A 59 21.36 -7.45 0.66
CA VAL A 59 20.60 -7.83 -0.53
C VAL A 59 20.59 -9.34 -0.66
N GLN A 60 19.44 -9.89 -0.99
CA GLN A 60 19.21 -11.28 -1.33
C GLN A 60 18.52 -11.33 -2.69
N LEU A 61 18.87 -12.32 -3.50
CA LEU A 61 18.18 -12.66 -4.73
C LEU A 61 17.91 -14.16 -4.70
N ILE A 62 16.66 -14.53 -4.89
CA ILE A 62 16.20 -15.90 -4.99
C ILE A 62 15.71 -16.11 -6.41
N VAL A 63 16.42 -16.95 -7.16
CA VAL A 63 16.05 -17.36 -8.51
C VAL A 63 15.50 -18.79 -8.42
N PRO A 64 14.20 -19.01 -8.66
CA PRO A 64 13.63 -20.34 -8.71
C PRO A 64 14.36 -21.24 -9.71
N PRO A 65 14.53 -22.55 -9.44
CA PRO A 65 13.96 -23.30 -8.31
C PRO A 65 14.83 -23.35 -7.04
N ALA A 66 16.10 -22.93 -7.06
CA ALA A 66 16.99 -23.17 -5.90
C ALA A 66 18.20 -22.22 -5.75
N SER A 67 18.39 -21.24 -6.63
CA SER A 67 19.59 -20.40 -6.57
C SER A 67 19.36 -19.22 -5.62
N ILE A 68 20.22 -19.09 -4.61
CA ILE A 68 20.20 -17.96 -3.67
C ILE A 68 21.55 -17.25 -3.75
N SER A 69 21.51 -15.98 -4.11
CA SER A 69 22.66 -15.08 -4.14
C SER A 69 22.44 -13.95 -3.14
N PHE A 70 23.49 -13.53 -2.43
CA PHE A 70 23.37 -12.53 -1.38
C PHE A 70 24.57 -11.60 -1.30
N CYS A 71 24.35 -10.44 -0.69
CA CYS A 71 25.36 -9.51 -0.24
C CYS A 71 24.96 -9.03 1.16
N LEU A 72 25.83 -9.20 2.16
CA LEU A 72 25.48 -8.97 3.56
C LEU A 72 25.93 -7.61 4.10
N SER A 73 26.87 -6.95 3.43
CA SER A 73 27.35 -5.63 3.84
C SER A 73 27.97 -4.89 2.66
N GLN A 74 27.94 -3.55 2.71
CA GLN A 74 28.55 -2.67 1.70
C GLN A 74 28.10 -2.95 0.26
N CYS A 75 26.83 -3.32 0.07
CA CYS A 75 26.29 -3.77 -1.20
C CYS A 75 26.13 -2.68 -2.27
N GLY A 76 26.62 -1.45 -2.04
CA GLY A 76 26.42 -0.33 -2.97
C GLY A 76 24.94 0.01 -3.20
N VAL A 77 24.07 -0.31 -2.23
CA VAL A 77 22.64 0.00 -2.29
C VAL A 77 22.35 1.26 -1.49
N THR A 78 21.55 2.14 -2.08
CA THR A 78 21.02 3.32 -1.40
C THR A 78 19.51 3.20 -1.29
N LEU A 79 18.97 3.55 -0.13
CA LEU A 79 17.55 3.62 0.15
C LEU A 79 17.22 5.04 0.58
N VAL A 80 16.30 5.67 -0.14
CA VAL A 80 15.88 7.04 0.13
C VAL A 80 14.37 7.07 0.25
N SER A 81 13.86 7.58 1.37
CA SER A 81 12.43 7.86 1.52
C SER A 81 12.05 9.04 0.64
N THR A 82 11.01 8.88 -0.16
CA THR A 82 10.43 9.92 -1.01
C THR A 82 9.07 10.34 -0.46
N ARG A 83 8.50 11.42 -0.99
CA ARG A 83 7.17 11.91 -0.58
C ARG A 83 6.07 10.87 -0.78
N THR A 84 6.21 10.03 -1.80
CA THR A 84 5.20 9.05 -2.24
C THR A 84 5.61 7.62 -1.92
N GLY A 85 6.75 7.42 -1.25
CA GLY A 85 7.19 6.09 -0.82
C GLY A 85 8.70 6.00 -0.65
N SER A 86 9.34 5.07 -1.35
CA SER A 86 10.79 4.87 -1.23
C SER A 86 11.44 4.47 -2.53
N ARG A 87 12.66 4.96 -2.69
CA ARG A 87 13.50 4.71 -3.84
C ARG A 87 14.69 3.88 -3.39
N VAL A 88 14.93 2.79 -4.10
CA VAL A 88 16.06 1.89 -3.90
C VAL A 88 16.92 1.99 -5.13
N THR A 89 18.22 2.22 -4.97
CA THR A 89 19.15 2.20 -6.10
C THR A 89 20.27 1.21 -5.83
N PHE A 90 20.45 0.30 -6.78
CA PHE A 90 21.53 -0.68 -6.85
C PHE A 90 22.61 -0.13 -7.78
N ALA A 91 23.80 0.13 -7.23
CA ALA A 91 24.95 0.63 -7.98
C ALA A 91 26.04 -0.45 -8.04
N ASN A 92 26.00 -1.26 -9.09
CA ASN A 92 26.86 -2.42 -9.30
C ASN A 92 26.93 -3.34 -8.08
N THR A 93 25.76 -3.62 -7.50
CA THR A 93 25.65 -4.42 -6.27
C THR A 93 26.10 -5.85 -6.54
N PRO A 94 27.26 -6.29 -6.01
CA PRO A 94 27.76 -7.63 -6.26
C PRO A 94 27.06 -8.62 -5.32
N LEU A 95 26.66 -9.77 -5.84
CA LEU A 95 26.13 -10.88 -5.05
C LEU A 95 27.08 -12.08 -5.10
N THR A 96 26.91 -13.00 -4.15
CA THR A 96 27.55 -14.32 -4.20
C THR A 96 27.25 -15.04 -5.52
N GLY A 97 28.25 -15.73 -6.06
CA GLY A 97 28.16 -16.38 -7.37
C GLY A 97 28.44 -15.46 -8.57
N GLY A 98 28.84 -14.19 -8.35
CA GLY A 98 29.27 -13.28 -9.41
C GLY A 98 28.13 -12.54 -10.13
N ALA A 99 26.89 -12.72 -9.68
CA ALA A 99 25.76 -11.93 -10.16
C ALA A 99 25.89 -10.47 -9.70
N VAL A 100 25.46 -9.54 -10.54
CA VAL A 100 25.44 -8.11 -10.22
C VAL A 100 24.04 -7.57 -10.43
N ILE A 101 23.53 -6.81 -9.47
CA ILE A 101 22.27 -6.08 -9.58
C ILE A 101 22.57 -4.60 -9.84
N ASN A 102 21.85 -4.03 -10.80
CA ASN A 102 21.89 -2.61 -11.13
C ASN A 102 20.48 -2.08 -11.35
N GLY A 103 20.28 -0.80 -11.07
CA GLY A 103 19.05 -0.08 -11.40
C GLY A 103 18.39 0.58 -10.20
N THR A 104 17.22 1.15 -10.45
CA THR A 104 16.45 1.88 -9.43
C THR A 104 15.05 1.32 -9.38
N VAL A 105 14.51 1.15 -8.17
CA VAL A 105 13.14 0.72 -7.93
C VAL A 105 12.44 1.79 -7.10
N ASP A 106 11.34 2.32 -7.62
CA ASP A 106 10.45 3.21 -6.87
C ASP A 106 9.25 2.44 -6.36
N ILE A 107 8.94 2.62 -5.07
CA ILE A 107 7.98 1.82 -4.33
C ILE A 107 7.04 2.75 -3.63
N GLY A 108 5.78 2.72 -4.05
CA GLY A 108 4.77 3.59 -3.46
C GLY A 108 4.33 3.07 -2.10
N THR A 109 4.30 3.93 -1.08
CA THR A 109 3.76 3.57 0.23
C THR A 109 2.28 3.91 0.33
N THR A 110 1.61 3.36 1.36
CA THR A 110 0.28 3.83 1.73
C THR A 110 0.37 5.30 2.10
N SER A 111 -0.50 6.13 1.52
CA SER A 111 -0.47 7.57 1.78
C SER A 111 -1.84 8.21 1.55
N GLY A 112 -1.89 9.54 1.71
CA GLY A 112 -3.09 10.34 1.49
C GLY A 112 -3.77 10.77 2.79
N THR A 113 -4.93 11.39 2.64
CA THR A 113 -5.74 11.89 3.74
C THR A 113 -7.21 11.89 3.34
N LEU A 114 -8.08 11.42 4.24
CA LEU A 114 -9.52 11.71 4.20
C LEU A 114 -9.86 12.68 5.32
N THR A 115 -10.85 13.54 5.09
CA THR A 115 -11.39 14.44 6.10
C THR A 115 -12.90 14.33 6.15
N SER A 116 -13.42 14.48 7.36
CA SER A 116 -14.85 14.60 7.64
C SER A 116 -15.04 15.57 8.79
N SER A 117 -16.13 16.35 8.75
CA SER A 117 -16.52 17.22 9.88
C SER A 117 -16.78 16.43 11.16
N ASP A 118 -17.28 15.20 11.01
CA ASP A 118 -17.80 14.40 12.13
C ASP A 118 -16.76 13.43 12.69
N SER A 119 -15.92 12.86 11.81
CA SER A 119 -14.94 11.83 12.18
C SER A 119 -13.49 12.30 12.13
N GLY A 120 -13.25 13.57 11.81
CA GLY A 120 -11.94 14.20 11.78
C GLY A 120 -11.12 13.85 10.53
N SER A 121 -9.80 13.94 10.65
CA SER A 121 -8.87 13.57 9.57
C SER A 121 -8.34 12.16 9.74
N PHE A 122 -8.27 11.41 8.65
CA PHE A 122 -7.74 10.06 8.56
C PHE A 122 -6.53 10.02 7.64
N ARG A 123 -5.40 9.51 8.14
CA ARG A 123 -4.17 9.32 7.37
C ARG A 123 -3.74 7.87 7.50
N PRO A 124 -4.07 7.00 6.53
CA PRO A 124 -3.77 5.58 6.66
C PRO A 124 -2.26 5.35 6.67
N VAL A 125 -1.83 4.41 7.52
CA VAL A 125 -0.43 3.94 7.56
C VAL A 125 -0.25 2.60 6.89
N ASN A 126 -1.33 1.82 6.76
CA ASN A 126 -1.31 0.53 6.09
C ASN A 126 -2.46 0.42 5.09
N SER A 127 -2.23 -0.38 4.04
CA SER A 127 -3.25 -0.75 3.09
C SER A 127 -3.05 -2.16 2.55
N THR A 128 -4.17 -2.77 2.17
CA THR A 128 -4.21 -4.05 1.46
C THR A 128 -5.13 -3.93 0.26
N VAL A 129 -4.75 -4.59 -0.84
CA VAL A 129 -5.58 -4.68 -2.03
C VAL A 129 -5.84 -6.15 -2.32
N SER A 130 -7.09 -6.51 -2.54
CA SER A 130 -7.44 -7.85 -3.01
C SER A 130 -8.33 -7.76 -4.23
N SER A 131 -8.17 -8.70 -5.15
CA SER A 131 -8.94 -8.75 -6.39
C SER A 131 -9.63 -10.11 -6.51
N SER A 132 -10.94 -10.10 -6.70
CA SER A 132 -11.73 -11.32 -6.93
C SER A 132 -12.90 -11.01 -7.86
N ASN A 133 -13.13 -11.85 -8.87
CA ASN A 133 -14.26 -11.73 -9.80
C ASN A 133 -14.46 -10.31 -10.36
N ALA A 134 -13.39 -9.69 -10.88
CA ALA A 134 -13.36 -8.31 -11.40
C ALA A 134 -13.72 -7.20 -10.38
N VAL A 135 -13.84 -7.53 -9.10
CA VAL A 135 -13.96 -6.57 -8.00
C VAL A 135 -12.61 -6.41 -7.32
N ARG A 136 -12.19 -5.16 -7.13
CA ARG A 136 -11.02 -4.80 -6.34
C ARG A 136 -11.47 -4.25 -5.00
N LYS A 137 -10.97 -4.82 -3.91
CA LYS A 137 -11.22 -4.35 -2.55
C LYS A 137 -9.95 -3.71 -2.00
N PHE A 138 -10.04 -2.42 -1.72
CA PHE A 138 -9.02 -1.64 -1.05
C PHE A 138 -9.37 -1.54 0.42
N THR A 139 -8.40 -1.77 1.29
CA THR A 139 -8.54 -1.57 2.74
C THR A 139 -7.43 -0.64 3.19
N PHE A 140 -7.77 0.41 3.92
CA PHE A 140 -6.85 1.41 4.46
C PHE A 140 -7.04 1.48 5.97
N SER A 141 -5.96 1.48 6.76
CA SER A 141 -6.07 1.45 8.21
C SER A 141 -5.02 2.30 8.92
N VAL A 142 -5.38 2.70 10.14
CA VAL A 142 -4.48 3.26 11.16
C VAL A 142 -4.25 2.31 12.34
N LEU A 143 -4.72 1.06 12.22
CA LEU A 143 -4.51 0.02 13.24
C LEU A 143 -3.01 -0.21 13.45
N GLY A 144 -2.59 -0.29 14.72
CA GLY A 144 -1.17 -0.35 15.10
C GLY A 144 -0.53 1.02 15.36
N THR A 145 -1.31 2.10 15.38
CA THR A 145 -0.88 3.45 15.81
C THR A 145 -1.67 3.92 17.03
N ASP A 146 -1.20 5.00 17.68
CA ASP A 146 -1.87 5.68 18.80
C ASP A 146 -3.14 6.44 18.36
N ALA A 147 -3.31 6.68 17.05
CA ALA A 147 -4.46 7.37 16.47
C ALA A 147 -5.66 6.43 16.31
N GLN A 148 -6.29 6.06 17.43
CA GLN A 148 -7.47 5.16 17.44
C GLN A 148 -8.80 5.88 17.70
N ALA A 149 -8.76 7.17 18.08
CA ALA A 149 -9.92 8.02 18.15
C ALA A 149 -10.25 8.58 16.75
N GLY A 150 -11.46 8.31 16.23
CA GLY A 150 -11.88 8.73 14.88
C GLY A 150 -11.90 7.58 13.86
N LEU A 151 -11.85 7.91 12.57
CA LEU A 151 -11.86 6.90 11.50
C LEU A 151 -10.64 5.97 11.62
N SER A 152 -10.87 4.68 11.81
CA SER A 152 -9.82 3.67 12.03
C SER A 152 -9.56 2.76 10.82
N LEU A 153 -10.60 2.50 10.02
CA LEU A 153 -10.56 1.65 8.84
C LEU A 153 -11.44 2.25 7.73
N MET A 154 -10.93 2.30 6.50
CA MET A 154 -11.71 2.60 5.31
C MET A 154 -11.56 1.45 4.32
N THR A 155 -12.69 0.86 3.91
CA THR A 155 -12.74 -0.21 2.92
C THR A 155 -13.53 0.26 1.71
N VAL A 156 -13.00 0.07 0.50
CA VAL A 156 -13.65 0.45 -0.75
C VAL A 156 -13.60 -0.70 -1.74
N SER A 157 -14.76 -1.11 -2.25
CA SER A 157 -14.85 -2.09 -3.32
C SER A 157 -15.17 -1.39 -4.63
N VAL A 158 -14.40 -1.68 -5.67
CA VAL A 158 -14.49 -1.06 -6.98
C VAL A 158 -14.67 -2.13 -8.04
N ARG A 159 -15.58 -1.90 -8.98
CA ARG A 159 -15.77 -2.71 -10.20
C ARG A 159 -15.70 -1.77 -11.39
N ASN A 160 -14.87 -2.10 -12.38
CA ASN A 160 -14.70 -1.30 -13.60
C ASN A 160 -14.42 0.20 -13.35
N GLY A 161 -13.68 0.53 -12.29
CA GLY A 161 -13.34 1.91 -11.92
C GLY A 161 -14.39 2.65 -11.07
N ALA A 162 -15.60 2.11 -10.92
CA ALA A 162 -16.67 2.67 -10.09
C ALA A 162 -16.77 1.96 -8.74
N ALA A 163 -17.00 2.73 -7.66
CA ALA A 163 -17.19 2.15 -6.33
C ALA A 163 -18.57 1.48 -6.21
N ILE A 164 -18.58 0.21 -5.81
CA ILE A 164 -19.81 -0.56 -5.56
C ILE A 164 -20.17 -0.63 -4.07
N SER A 165 -19.19 -0.39 -3.19
CA SER A 165 -19.41 -0.21 -1.76
C SER A 165 -18.24 0.51 -1.14
N ALA A 166 -18.51 1.29 -0.11
CA ALA A 166 -17.49 1.78 0.79
C ALA A 166 -17.97 1.69 2.23
N GLN A 167 -17.05 1.41 3.14
CA GLN A 167 -17.32 1.27 4.55
C GLN A 167 -16.22 1.96 5.37
N ALA A 168 -16.66 2.87 6.23
CA ALA A 168 -15.81 3.54 7.21
C ALA A 168 -16.12 3.01 8.61
N THR A 169 -15.10 2.53 9.30
CA THR A 169 -15.18 2.10 10.70
C THR A 169 -14.56 3.17 11.57
N VAL A 170 -15.31 3.68 12.54
CA VAL A 170 -14.89 4.78 13.42
C VAL A 170 -14.76 4.26 14.85
N GLY A 171 -13.74 4.72 15.58
CA GLY A 171 -13.51 4.47 17.00
C GLY A 171 -13.45 2.98 17.33
N ILE A 172 -12.60 2.22 16.62
CA ILE A 172 -12.41 0.76 16.81
C ILE A 172 -13.75 -0.01 16.72
N ALA A 173 -14.50 0.20 15.63
CA ALA A 173 -15.77 -0.46 15.35
C ALA A 173 -16.94 -0.12 16.29
N SER A 174 -16.84 0.99 17.03
CA SER A 174 -18.00 1.55 17.74
C SER A 174 -19.06 2.12 16.79
N GLN A 175 -18.66 2.52 15.58
CA GLN A 175 -19.56 3.02 14.54
C GLN A 175 -19.10 2.51 13.17
N VAL A 176 -20.08 2.11 12.34
CA VAL A 176 -19.87 1.73 10.95
C VAL A 176 -20.74 2.61 10.07
N LEU A 177 -20.13 3.21 9.05
CA LEU A 177 -20.76 4.04 8.04
C LEU A 177 -20.60 3.34 6.69
N SER A 178 -21.63 3.30 5.85
CA SER A 178 -21.58 2.60 4.56
C SER A 178 -22.32 3.32 3.44
N CYS A 179 -21.88 3.07 2.20
CA CYS A 179 -22.63 3.32 0.97
C CYS A 179 -22.59 2.05 0.10
N PHE A 180 -23.50 1.97 -0.86
CA PHE A 180 -23.52 0.90 -1.87
C PHE A 180 -23.67 1.47 -3.28
N GLU A 181 -23.50 0.64 -4.31
CA GLU A 181 -23.62 1.02 -5.73
C GLU A 181 -24.93 1.74 -6.01
N THR A 182 -26.04 1.16 -5.52
CA THR A 182 -27.37 1.76 -5.57
C THR A 182 -27.79 2.19 -4.18
N ALA A 183 -28.39 3.37 -4.08
CA ALA A 183 -29.00 3.83 -2.84
C ALA A 183 -30.07 2.81 -2.37
N SER A 184 -30.10 2.58 -1.07
CA SER A 184 -31.11 1.77 -0.39
C SER A 184 -31.68 2.58 0.77
N PHE A 185 -32.74 2.07 1.40
CA PHE A 185 -33.28 2.69 2.60
C PHE A 185 -32.27 2.74 3.77
N LEU A 186 -31.24 1.90 3.74
CA LEU A 186 -30.23 1.78 4.78
C LEU A 186 -28.97 2.62 4.51
N ALA A 187 -28.69 2.98 3.26
CA ALA A 187 -27.45 3.65 2.89
C ALA A 187 -27.52 4.36 1.52
N PRO A 188 -26.81 5.48 1.34
CA PRO A 188 -26.76 6.22 0.09
C PRO A 188 -25.98 5.47 -0.99
N ALA A 189 -26.09 5.96 -2.23
CA ALA A 189 -25.22 5.54 -3.31
C ALA A 189 -23.78 6.01 -3.07
N CYS A 190 -22.77 5.24 -3.51
CA CYS A 190 -21.34 5.58 -3.40
C CYS A 190 -20.89 6.69 -4.38
N ALA A 191 -21.69 7.73 -4.55
CA ALA A 191 -21.39 8.86 -5.41
C ALA A 191 -20.13 9.61 -4.92
N GLY A 192 -19.34 10.09 -5.89
CA GLY A 192 -18.11 10.85 -5.61
C GLY A 192 -16.88 10.00 -5.25
N ILE A 193 -17.01 8.66 -5.20
CA ILE A 193 -15.85 7.77 -5.04
C ILE A 193 -15.34 7.34 -6.41
N THR A 194 -14.06 7.59 -6.69
CA THR A 194 -13.42 7.22 -7.96
C THR A 194 -12.06 6.56 -7.75
N LEU A 195 -11.77 5.55 -8.55
CA LEU A 195 -10.42 4.98 -8.64
C LEU A 195 -9.64 5.70 -9.75
N ALA A 196 -8.46 6.23 -9.43
CA ALA A 196 -7.61 6.89 -10.41
C ALA A 196 -7.01 5.89 -11.40
N ALA A 197 -6.43 6.42 -12.49
CA ALA A 197 -5.81 5.62 -13.56
C ALA A 197 -4.60 4.79 -13.08
N ASP A 198 -3.96 5.20 -11.99
CA ASP A 198 -2.91 4.41 -11.31
C ASP A 198 -3.44 3.11 -10.67
N GLY A 199 -4.78 2.96 -10.59
CA GLY A 199 -5.47 1.80 -10.04
C GLY A 199 -5.28 1.59 -8.54
N ARG A 200 -4.79 2.59 -7.81
CA ARG A 200 -4.44 2.55 -6.38
C ARG A 200 -4.99 3.71 -5.58
N SER A 201 -5.13 4.88 -6.22
CA SER A 201 -5.61 6.09 -5.59
C SER A 201 -7.14 6.11 -5.61
N VAL A 202 -7.74 6.08 -4.42
CA VAL A 202 -9.18 6.23 -4.24
C VAL A 202 -9.46 7.65 -3.76
N THR A 203 -10.24 8.38 -4.53
CA THR A 203 -10.65 9.76 -4.20
C THR A 203 -12.10 9.78 -3.75
N PHE A 204 -12.38 10.62 -2.75
CA PHE A 204 -13.70 10.90 -2.22
C PHE A 204 -13.99 12.39 -2.44
N ALA A 205 -15.03 12.69 -3.20
CA ALA A 205 -15.47 14.06 -3.50
C ALA A 205 -16.91 14.25 -3.02
N ASN A 206 -17.06 14.82 -1.82
CA ASN A 206 -18.34 14.98 -1.13
C ASN A 206 -19.12 13.66 -1.01
N THR A 207 -18.42 12.56 -0.75
CA THR A 207 -19.04 11.24 -0.64
C THR A 207 -19.75 11.11 0.70
N SER A 208 -21.05 10.81 0.65
CA SER A 208 -21.85 10.51 1.84
C SER A 208 -21.80 9.03 2.18
N LEU A 209 -21.48 8.70 3.43
CA LEU A 209 -21.64 7.37 4.01
C LEU A 209 -22.63 7.44 5.17
N ARG A 210 -23.55 6.47 5.27
CA ARG A 210 -24.59 6.46 6.31
C ARG A 210 -24.36 5.40 7.36
N GLY A 211 -24.64 5.75 8.60
CA GLY A 211 -24.63 4.81 9.72
C GLY A 211 -24.55 5.54 11.05
N GLY A 212 -24.17 4.83 12.10
CA GLY A 212 -24.13 5.39 13.44
C GLY A 212 -23.66 4.38 14.47
N PRO A 213 -23.38 4.82 15.70
CA PRO A 213 -23.20 3.92 16.83
C PRO A 213 -24.45 3.06 17.06
N VAL A 214 -24.26 1.87 17.62
CA VAL A 214 -25.37 0.99 18.02
C VAL A 214 -26.29 1.74 19.00
N GLY A 215 -27.60 1.71 18.75
CA GLY A 215 -28.60 2.37 19.59
C GLY A 215 -28.79 3.87 19.32
N GLN A 216 -28.12 4.42 18.29
CA GLN A 216 -28.31 5.81 17.86
C GLN A 216 -28.92 5.88 16.45
N PRO A 217 -29.67 6.95 16.12
CA PRO A 217 -30.16 7.16 14.76
C PRO A 217 -29.00 7.22 13.75
N ALA A 218 -29.17 6.54 12.62
CA ALA A 218 -28.22 6.60 11.53
C ALA A 218 -28.21 8.01 10.91
N ARG A 219 -27.02 8.53 10.63
CA ARG A 219 -26.79 9.81 9.98
C ARG A 219 -25.88 9.67 8.77
N ASP A 220 -25.95 10.64 7.89
CA ASP A 220 -25.06 10.78 6.75
C ASP A 220 -23.82 11.56 7.17
N VAL A 221 -22.65 11.03 6.82
CA VAL A 221 -21.35 11.64 7.09
C VAL A 221 -20.62 11.82 5.78
N VAL A 222 -20.19 13.05 5.51
CA VAL A 222 -19.48 13.39 4.28
C VAL A 222 -17.97 13.22 4.45
N PHE A 223 -17.35 12.59 3.47
CA PHE A 223 -15.92 12.38 3.36
C PHE A 223 -15.36 13.07 2.12
N ASN A 224 -14.17 13.67 2.29
CA ASN A 224 -13.41 14.32 1.24
C ASN A 224 -11.94 13.91 1.30
N GLY A 225 -11.26 13.94 0.16
CA GLY A 225 -9.81 13.71 0.06
C GLY A 225 -9.46 12.50 -0.78
N SER A 226 -8.25 11.99 -0.60
CA SER A 226 -7.77 10.83 -1.36
C SER A 226 -6.85 9.97 -0.52
N VAL A 227 -6.90 8.67 -0.74
CA VAL A 227 -6.00 7.69 -0.13
C VAL A 227 -5.40 6.82 -1.23
N VAL A 228 -4.13 6.49 -1.07
CA VAL A 228 -3.35 5.77 -2.06
C VAL A 228 -2.87 4.48 -1.43
N ALA A 229 -3.27 3.35 -2.00
CA ALA A 229 -2.80 2.06 -1.51
C ALA A 229 -1.31 1.91 -1.81
N LYS A 230 -0.58 1.11 -1.04
CA LYS A 230 0.82 0.77 -1.34
C LYS A 230 0.95 0.12 -2.73
N GLY A 231 2.13 0.24 -3.33
CA GLY A 231 2.43 -0.42 -4.59
C GLY A 231 2.47 -1.90 -4.32
N GLU A 232 1.67 -2.66 -5.05
CA GLU A 232 1.89 -4.09 -5.15
C GLU A 232 2.70 -4.37 -6.38
#